data_AF-A0A662UH93-F1
#
_entry.id   AF-A0A662UH93-F1
#
_cell.length_a   1.000
_cell.length_b   1.000
_cell.length_c   1.000
_cell.angle_alpha   90.00
_cell.angle_beta   90.00
_cell.angle_gamma   90.00
#
_symmetry.space_group_name_H-M   'P 1'
#
loop_
_entity.id
_entity.type
_entity.pdbx_description
1 polymer ?
#
loop_
_entity_poly.entity_id
_entity_poly.type
_entity_poly.pdbx_seq_one_letter_code
_entity_poly.pdbx_strand_id
1 'polypeptide(L)'
;KGQVYEIFTSLLRRIQSRFMGSGGVIPGRIWVVSSESDKGAALNRLVTQYKGKRGVLEVRASLWEVMPERYSGETFKVFVGSETRPPEIIDKHNIKLLELEPDRVIDVPVEHYDDFKVDIHAALRDLAGFSTSSTYKLFRLKHKLIEALTVTSIFPDEISLDFDDESDQIQNYLLYPDYFQNPLKKEVPRCIHIDIGLSGDRLGIAASFVSDFKERVTRDPHTFEEIVELVPVIVCEWCLGIKAKPGQQVPLYKVRQFLSWLTAQGYLVDVVTCDGFQSADMLQWVKKSGFTGELFSVDRTSLPYLTFRTAVYEGTLVMPKNEILKKELLELELTPDGKKVDHPEKFEDGEKGTKDIADAVCGSGCVARERADSYKLLFLKGEEESVGGRLKEVFWGEEGEVVWEEL
;
A
#
# COMPACT_ATOMS: atom_id res chain seq x y z
N LYS A 1 18.47 10.67 -6.04
CA LYS A 1 19.38 11.85 -6.09
C LYS A 1 19.06 12.68 -7.34
N GLY A 2 18.88 14.00 -7.21
CA GLY A 2 18.38 14.93 -8.24
C GLY A 2 19.42 15.45 -9.25
N GLN A 3 20.37 14.61 -9.64
CA GLN A 3 21.55 15.02 -10.42
C GLN A 3 21.18 15.68 -11.76
N VAL A 4 20.14 15.19 -12.45
CA VAL A 4 19.68 15.76 -13.73
C VAL A 4 19.10 17.17 -13.57
N TYR A 5 18.32 17.39 -12.51
CA TYR A 5 17.72 18.70 -12.22
C TYR A 5 18.80 19.75 -11.89
N GLU A 6 19.78 19.38 -11.07
CA GLU A 6 20.92 20.25 -10.73
C GLU A 6 21.78 20.56 -11.95
N ILE A 7 22.05 19.56 -12.80
CA ILE A 7 22.78 19.76 -14.07
C ILE A 7 22.01 20.69 -15.00
N PHE A 8 20.70 20.46 -15.19
CA PHE A 8 19.86 21.29 -16.04
C PHE A 8 19.83 22.74 -15.55
N THR A 9 19.55 22.96 -14.27
CA THR A 9 19.45 24.31 -13.69
C THR A 9 20.81 25.04 -13.74
N SER A 10 21.92 24.34 -13.51
CA SER A 10 23.27 24.89 -13.66
C SER A 10 23.58 25.27 -15.11
N LEU A 11 23.26 24.41 -16.08
CA LEU A 11 23.43 24.69 -17.50
C LEU A 11 22.59 25.88 -17.95
N LEU A 12 21.30 25.90 -17.60
CA LEU A 12 20.39 26.99 -17.96
C LEU A 12 20.90 28.33 -17.41
N ARG A 13 21.32 28.39 -16.15
CA ARG A 13 21.91 29.59 -15.54
C ARG A 13 23.17 30.04 -16.24
N ARG A 14 24.03 29.11 -16.67
CA ARG A 14 25.26 29.43 -17.42
C ARG A 14 24.95 30.00 -18.80
N ILE A 15 23.98 29.43 -19.52
CA ILE A 15 23.58 29.96 -20.82
C ILE A 15 22.96 31.35 -20.66
N GLN A 16 22.08 31.53 -19.68
CA GLN A 16 21.50 32.83 -19.36
C GLN A 16 22.59 33.87 -19.02
N SER A 17 23.54 33.52 -18.16
CA SER A 17 24.62 34.43 -17.76
C SER A 17 25.53 34.84 -18.92
N ARG A 18 25.79 33.95 -19.89
CA ARG A 18 26.78 34.18 -20.94
C ARG A 18 26.19 34.70 -22.25
N PHE A 19 24.95 34.35 -22.55
CA PHE A 19 24.39 34.52 -23.88
C PHE A 19 23.01 35.21 -23.91
N MET A 20 22.42 35.53 -22.76
CA MET A 20 21.11 36.20 -22.74
C MET A 20 21.20 37.61 -23.31
N GLY A 21 20.45 37.84 -24.39
CA GLY A 21 20.27 39.16 -25.01
C GLY A 21 19.20 40.00 -24.32
N SER A 22 19.08 41.24 -24.77
CA SER A 22 18.01 42.16 -24.36
C SER A 22 16.62 41.53 -24.55
N GLY A 23 15.76 41.67 -23.54
CA GLY A 23 14.43 41.05 -23.53
C GLY A 23 14.38 39.58 -23.11
N GLY A 24 15.48 39.02 -22.56
CA GLY A 24 15.51 37.66 -22.03
C GLY A 24 15.61 36.57 -23.11
N VAL A 25 15.98 36.95 -24.33
CA VAL A 25 16.17 36.01 -25.43
C VAL A 25 17.47 35.23 -25.21
N ILE A 26 17.35 33.92 -25.12
CA ILE A 26 18.49 33.02 -24.97
C ILE A 26 18.74 32.35 -26.32
N PRO A 27 19.89 32.55 -26.97
CA PRO A 27 20.23 31.85 -28.20
C PRO A 27 20.58 30.38 -27.89
N GLY A 28 20.08 29.47 -28.71
CA GLY A 28 20.30 28.02 -28.58
C GLY A 28 19.10 27.23 -28.02
N ARG A 29 19.23 25.90 -27.97
CA ARG A 29 18.22 24.99 -27.44
C ARG A 29 18.89 24.01 -26.46
N ILE A 30 18.27 23.77 -25.32
CA ILE A 30 18.65 22.67 -24.42
C ILE A 30 17.65 21.54 -24.66
N TRP A 31 18.18 20.36 -24.99
CA TRP A 31 17.38 19.14 -25.08
C TRP A 31 17.57 18.33 -23.82
N VAL A 32 16.47 18.02 -23.14
CA VAL A 32 16.47 17.08 -22.03
C VAL A 32 15.72 15.86 -22.51
N VAL A 33 16.46 14.79 -22.78
CA VAL A 33 15.92 13.51 -23.26
C VAL A 33 16.11 12.50 -22.15
N SER A 34 15.03 11.87 -21.71
CA SER A 34 15.03 10.81 -20.71
C SER A 34 14.00 9.78 -21.09
N SER A 35 14.30 8.50 -20.86
CA SER A 35 13.27 7.46 -20.89
C SER A 35 12.31 7.67 -19.72
N GLU A 36 11.04 7.30 -19.93
CA GLU A 36 9.97 7.38 -18.93
C GLU A 36 10.03 6.20 -17.93
N SER A 37 11.25 5.79 -17.56
CA SER A 37 11.48 4.88 -16.44
C SER A 37 11.31 5.62 -15.11
N ASP A 38 11.09 4.90 -14.00
CA ASP A 38 10.76 5.43 -12.64
C ASP A 38 11.74 6.48 -12.07
N LYS A 39 12.83 6.76 -12.80
CA LYS A 39 13.69 7.95 -12.66
C LYS A 39 12.99 9.26 -13.09
N GLY A 40 11.75 9.22 -13.54
CA GLY A 40 10.93 10.32 -14.04
C GLY A 40 10.68 11.48 -13.06
N ALA A 41 10.96 11.33 -11.76
CA ALA A 41 10.77 12.40 -10.77
C ALA A 41 11.52 13.69 -11.14
N ALA A 42 12.71 13.62 -11.76
CA ALA A 42 13.46 14.81 -12.16
C ALA A 42 12.88 15.47 -13.43
N LEU A 43 12.50 14.68 -14.43
CA LEU A 43 11.91 15.18 -15.67
C LEU A 43 10.51 15.74 -15.42
N ASN A 44 9.68 15.01 -14.66
CA ASN A 44 8.35 15.47 -14.27
C ASN A 44 8.43 16.77 -13.45
N ARG A 45 9.41 16.91 -12.54
CA ARG A 45 9.65 18.19 -11.84
C ARG A 45 10.03 19.31 -12.80
N LEU A 46 10.87 19.05 -13.80
CA LEU A 46 11.22 20.04 -14.84
C LEU A 46 10.00 20.41 -15.69
N VAL A 47 9.24 19.42 -16.15
CA VAL A 47 7.99 19.62 -16.90
C VAL A 47 7.05 20.49 -16.07
N THR A 48 6.71 20.09 -14.84
CA THR A 48 5.80 20.85 -13.97
C THR A 48 6.29 22.28 -13.72
N GLN A 49 7.59 22.49 -13.48
CA GLN A 49 8.13 23.82 -13.18
C GLN A 49 8.22 24.75 -14.41
N TYR A 50 8.39 24.18 -15.60
CA TYR A 50 8.59 24.93 -16.84
C TYR A 50 7.39 24.86 -17.81
N LYS A 51 6.34 24.13 -17.47
CA LYS A 51 5.10 24.03 -18.23
C LYS A 51 4.53 25.42 -18.51
N GLY A 52 4.18 25.68 -19.77
CA GLY A 52 3.61 26.94 -20.21
C GLY A 52 4.57 28.13 -20.24
N LYS A 53 5.85 27.97 -19.89
CA LYS A 53 6.84 29.05 -20.05
C LYS A 53 7.22 29.23 -21.52
N ARG A 54 7.39 30.49 -21.92
CA ARG A 54 7.80 30.86 -23.27
C ARG A 54 9.15 30.22 -23.62
N GLY A 55 9.21 29.53 -24.76
CA GLY A 55 10.42 28.86 -25.26
C GLY A 55 10.63 27.44 -24.76
N VAL A 56 9.66 26.86 -24.05
CA VAL A 56 9.68 25.47 -23.60
C VAL A 56 8.72 24.65 -24.47
N LEU A 57 9.21 23.52 -24.98
CA LEU A 57 8.43 22.54 -25.73
C LEU A 57 8.52 21.19 -25.02
N GLU A 58 7.39 20.66 -24.57
CA GLU A 58 7.27 19.29 -24.10
C GLU A 58 6.80 18.43 -25.27
N VAL A 59 7.50 17.31 -25.53
CA VAL A 59 7.11 16.33 -26.54
C VAL A 59 7.04 14.97 -25.86
N ARG A 60 5.86 14.36 -25.91
CA ARG A 60 5.62 12.96 -25.59
C ARG A 60 5.08 12.32 -26.86
N ALA A 61 5.76 11.30 -27.35
CA ALA A 61 5.38 10.61 -28.57
C ALA A 61 5.83 9.15 -28.50
N SER A 62 5.01 8.25 -29.01
CA SER A 62 5.38 6.85 -29.18
C SER A 62 6.41 6.69 -30.31
N LEU A 63 7.11 5.55 -30.36
CA LEU A 63 8.10 5.30 -31.43
C LEU A 63 7.49 5.38 -32.84
N TRP A 64 6.24 4.95 -32.99
CA TRP A 64 5.52 4.94 -34.27
C TRP A 64 4.92 6.28 -34.66
N GLU A 65 4.68 7.17 -33.71
CA GLU A 65 4.36 8.57 -34.03
C GLU A 65 5.59 9.32 -34.55
N VAL A 66 6.79 8.96 -34.06
CA VAL A 66 8.05 9.62 -34.44
C VAL A 66 8.59 9.07 -35.76
N MET A 67 8.50 7.76 -36.00
CA MET A 67 9.02 7.08 -37.19
C MET A 67 7.98 6.12 -37.82
N PRO A 68 6.86 6.64 -38.34
CA PRO A 68 5.78 5.82 -38.90
C PRO A 68 6.22 4.97 -40.09
N GLU A 69 7.23 5.40 -40.85
CA GLU A 69 7.74 4.73 -42.05
C GLU A 69 8.35 3.35 -41.80
N ARG A 70 8.63 2.99 -40.54
CA ARG A 70 9.19 1.68 -40.16
C ARG A 70 8.14 0.58 -40.05
N TYR A 71 6.87 0.94 -40.07
CA TYR A 71 5.76 0.04 -39.77
C TYR A 71 4.90 -0.19 -41.01
N SER A 72 4.31 -1.38 -41.09
CA SER A 72 3.43 -1.81 -42.19
C SER A 72 2.15 -1.00 -42.31
N GLY A 73 1.77 -0.28 -41.26
CA GLY A 73 0.51 0.47 -41.15
C GLY A 73 -0.64 -0.37 -40.61
N GLU A 74 -0.47 -1.68 -40.44
CA GLU A 74 -1.42 -2.52 -39.72
C GLU A 74 -1.27 -2.31 -38.21
N THR A 75 -2.38 -2.12 -37.52
CA THR A 75 -2.40 -1.85 -36.07
C THR A 75 -3.35 -2.78 -35.32
N PHE A 76 -3.09 -2.94 -34.03
CA PHE A 76 -4.00 -3.51 -33.05
C PHE A 76 -4.28 -2.51 -31.94
N LYS A 77 -5.39 -2.69 -31.23
CA LYS A 77 -5.83 -1.76 -30.19
C LYS A 77 -5.38 -2.21 -28.82
N VAL A 78 -4.87 -1.28 -28.03
CA VAL A 78 -4.46 -1.51 -26.65
C VAL A 78 -5.11 -0.49 -25.76
N PHE A 79 -5.77 -0.96 -24.70
CA PHE A 79 -6.19 -0.10 -23.60
C PHE A 79 -5.01 0.14 -22.67
N VAL A 80 -4.67 1.41 -22.42
CA VAL A 80 -3.47 1.79 -21.64
C VAL A 80 -3.66 1.65 -20.13
N GLY A 81 -4.87 1.29 -19.69
CA GLY A 81 -5.24 1.17 -18.27
C GLY A 81 -5.92 2.42 -17.73
N SER A 82 -6.71 2.24 -16.68
CA SER A 82 -7.34 3.30 -15.88
C SER A 82 -7.10 3.05 -14.39
N GLU A 83 -7.60 3.96 -13.54
CA GLU A 83 -7.51 3.78 -12.08
C GLU A 83 -8.16 2.48 -11.62
N THR A 84 -9.18 2.00 -12.34
CA THR A 84 -9.98 0.83 -11.96
C THR A 84 -9.67 -0.41 -12.80
N ARG A 85 -9.02 -0.27 -13.97
CA ARG A 85 -8.85 -1.37 -14.93
C ARG A 85 -7.40 -1.48 -15.45
N PRO A 86 -6.80 -2.70 -15.48
CA PRO A 86 -5.45 -2.86 -16.00
C PRO A 86 -5.40 -2.61 -17.51
N PRO A 87 -4.23 -2.30 -18.08
CA PRO A 87 -4.04 -2.31 -19.52
C PRO A 87 -4.26 -3.71 -20.06
N GLU A 88 -4.82 -3.77 -21.26
CA GLU A 88 -5.09 -5.02 -21.95
C GLU A 88 -5.13 -4.80 -23.47
N ILE A 89 -4.75 -5.84 -24.22
CA ILE A 89 -4.96 -5.88 -25.66
C ILE A 89 -6.47 -6.03 -25.91
N ILE A 90 -7.01 -5.20 -26.79
CA ILE A 90 -8.45 -5.24 -27.08
C ILE A 90 -8.77 -6.43 -27.98
N ASP A 91 -9.71 -7.24 -27.50
CA ASP A 91 -10.25 -8.43 -28.15
C ASP A 91 -11.79 -8.41 -28.12
N LYS A 92 -12.40 -9.55 -28.43
CA LYS A 92 -13.87 -9.70 -28.50
C LYS A 92 -14.56 -9.55 -27.15
N HIS A 93 -13.86 -9.79 -26.05
CA HIS A 93 -14.41 -9.80 -24.69
C HIS A 93 -14.39 -8.41 -24.04
N ASN A 94 -13.42 -7.58 -24.40
CA ASN A 94 -13.24 -6.24 -23.83
C ASN A 94 -13.49 -5.09 -24.83
N ILE A 95 -14.05 -5.40 -26.02
CA ILE A 95 -14.33 -4.45 -27.10
C ILE A 95 -15.13 -3.21 -26.68
N LYS A 96 -15.95 -3.31 -25.63
CA LYS A 96 -16.73 -2.19 -25.07
C LYS A 96 -15.84 -1.04 -24.57
N LEU A 97 -14.56 -1.28 -24.30
CA LEU A 97 -13.61 -0.23 -23.92
C LEU A 97 -13.43 0.83 -25.00
N LEU A 98 -13.64 0.46 -26.26
CA LEU A 98 -13.61 1.40 -27.39
C LEU A 98 -14.71 2.47 -27.27
N GLU A 99 -15.82 2.14 -26.62
CA GLU A 99 -16.96 3.04 -26.44
C GLU A 99 -16.90 3.75 -25.08
N LEU A 100 -16.46 3.04 -24.04
CA LEU A 100 -16.47 3.54 -22.66
C LEU A 100 -15.31 4.49 -22.34
N GLU A 101 -14.11 4.17 -22.83
CA GLU A 101 -12.89 4.93 -22.53
C GLU A 101 -12.03 5.12 -23.81
N PRO A 102 -12.59 5.71 -24.88
CA PRO A 102 -11.90 5.84 -26.17
C PRO A 102 -10.56 6.57 -26.06
N ASP A 103 -10.47 7.56 -25.17
CA ASP A 103 -9.26 8.38 -24.96
C ASP A 103 -8.09 7.59 -24.34
N ARG A 104 -8.36 6.38 -23.81
CA ARG A 104 -7.37 5.48 -23.21
C ARG A 104 -7.07 4.28 -24.10
N VAL A 105 -7.53 4.29 -25.34
CA VAL A 105 -7.21 3.26 -26.32
C VAL A 105 -6.24 3.82 -27.35
N ILE A 106 -5.13 3.12 -27.53
CA ILE A 106 -4.10 3.47 -28.52
C ILE A 106 -4.07 2.44 -29.65
N ASP A 107 -3.71 2.91 -30.83
CA ASP A 107 -3.40 2.08 -31.99
C ASP A 107 -1.89 1.79 -32.00
N VAL A 108 -1.55 0.51 -31.88
CA VAL A 108 -0.17 0.02 -31.82
C VAL A 108 0.15 -0.76 -33.09
N PRO A 109 1.30 -0.53 -33.75
CA PRO A 109 1.70 -1.30 -34.93
C PRO A 109 1.80 -2.80 -34.63
N VAL A 110 1.32 -3.64 -35.56
CA VAL A 110 1.27 -5.10 -35.39
C VAL A 110 2.64 -5.73 -35.13
N GLU A 111 3.72 -5.09 -35.56
CA GLU A 111 5.10 -5.50 -35.30
C GLU A 111 5.44 -5.56 -33.81
N HIS A 112 4.74 -4.79 -32.97
CA HIS A 112 4.90 -4.77 -31.51
C HIS A 112 3.91 -5.69 -30.78
N TYR A 113 3.12 -6.50 -31.50
CA TYR A 113 2.11 -7.35 -30.87
C TYR A 113 2.72 -8.33 -29.86
N ASP A 114 3.84 -8.96 -30.19
CA ASP A 114 4.52 -9.88 -29.28
C ASP A 114 5.11 -9.17 -28.07
N ASP A 115 5.63 -7.94 -28.21
CA ASP A 115 6.12 -7.13 -27.09
C ASP A 115 4.99 -6.87 -26.07
N PHE A 116 3.82 -6.43 -26.56
CA PHE A 116 2.64 -6.15 -25.73
C PHE A 116 2.02 -7.41 -25.13
N LYS A 117 2.13 -8.55 -25.81
CA LYS A 117 1.65 -9.84 -25.31
C LYS A 117 2.55 -10.42 -24.23
N VAL A 118 3.87 -10.19 -24.31
CA VAL A 118 4.86 -10.66 -23.32
C VAL A 118 4.82 -9.80 -22.07
N ASP A 119 4.93 -8.49 -22.20
CA ASP A 119 4.87 -7.55 -21.08
C ASP A 119 4.25 -6.22 -21.52
N ILE A 120 2.93 -6.14 -21.40
CA ILE A 120 2.15 -4.96 -21.78
C ILE A 120 2.61 -3.68 -21.07
N HIS A 121 3.11 -3.79 -19.84
CA HIS A 121 3.49 -2.63 -19.06
C HIS A 121 4.85 -2.09 -19.50
N ALA A 122 5.84 -2.97 -19.70
CA ALA A 122 7.12 -2.58 -20.28
C ALA A 122 6.93 -1.99 -21.69
N ALA A 123 6.08 -2.62 -22.52
CA ALA A 123 5.77 -2.13 -23.86
C ALA A 123 5.09 -0.75 -23.86
N LEU A 124 4.12 -0.52 -22.96
CA LEU A 124 3.48 0.80 -22.79
C LEU A 124 4.49 1.88 -22.39
N ARG A 125 5.47 1.54 -21.56
CA ARG A 125 6.50 2.47 -21.10
C ARG A 125 7.54 2.78 -22.18
N ASP A 126 8.11 1.74 -22.75
CA ASP A 126 9.32 1.84 -23.57
C ASP A 126 8.99 2.13 -25.05
N LEU A 127 7.83 1.68 -25.53
CA LEU A 127 7.41 1.85 -26.92
C LEU A 127 6.34 2.93 -27.09
N ALA A 128 5.36 2.97 -26.18
CA ALA A 128 4.21 3.87 -26.28
C ALA A 128 4.38 5.20 -25.51
N GLY A 129 5.36 5.31 -24.60
CA GLY A 129 5.58 6.54 -23.83
C GLY A 129 4.46 6.87 -22.84
N PHE A 130 3.88 5.84 -22.22
CA PHE A 130 2.94 5.98 -21.11
C PHE A 130 3.63 5.71 -19.77
N SER A 131 3.49 6.64 -18.82
CA SER A 131 3.96 6.43 -17.45
C SER A 131 3.18 5.29 -16.79
N THR A 132 3.89 4.22 -16.42
CA THR A 132 3.32 3.01 -15.79
C THR A 132 3.09 3.14 -14.28
N SER A 133 3.33 4.33 -13.71
CA SER A 133 3.29 4.55 -12.25
C SER A 133 1.91 4.28 -11.65
N SER A 134 0.82 4.45 -12.41
CA SER A 134 -0.53 4.06 -11.99
C SER A 134 -0.82 2.56 -12.13
N THR A 135 -0.03 1.83 -12.92
CA THR A 135 -0.44 0.54 -13.45
C THR A 135 -0.06 -0.64 -12.55
N TYR A 136 1.04 -0.49 -11.82
CA TYR A 136 1.53 -1.48 -10.86
C TYR A 136 0.98 -1.30 -9.45
N LYS A 137 0.27 -0.20 -9.13
CA LYS A 137 -0.28 0.03 -7.79
C LYS A 137 -1.12 -1.16 -7.33
N LEU A 138 -0.83 -1.66 -6.13
CA LEU A 138 -1.55 -2.77 -5.52
C LEU A 138 -3.02 -2.39 -5.28
N PHE A 139 -3.22 -1.23 -4.66
CA PHE A 139 -4.53 -0.64 -4.35
C PHE A 139 -4.96 0.35 -5.42
N ARG A 140 -5.84 -0.13 -6.28
CA ARG A 140 -6.48 0.63 -7.36
C ARG A 140 -7.70 1.40 -6.86
N LEU A 141 -8.53 0.76 -6.03
CA LEU A 141 -9.69 1.40 -5.42
C LEU A 141 -9.26 2.18 -4.17
N LYS A 142 -8.65 3.36 -4.37
CA LYS A 142 -8.15 4.21 -3.26
C LYS A 142 -9.24 4.56 -2.25
N HIS A 143 -10.48 4.79 -2.70
CA HIS A 143 -11.61 5.07 -1.82
C HIS A 143 -11.90 3.92 -0.85
N LYS A 144 -11.83 2.64 -1.30
CA LYS A 144 -12.00 1.47 -0.42
C LYS A 144 -10.91 1.36 0.63
N LEU A 145 -9.68 1.68 0.25
CA LEU A 145 -8.57 1.73 1.20
C LEU A 145 -8.78 2.83 2.25
N ILE A 146 -9.24 4.02 1.84
CA ILE A 146 -9.56 5.12 2.75
C ILE A 146 -10.74 4.77 3.68
N GLU A 147 -11.79 4.12 3.16
CA GLU A 147 -12.93 3.63 3.94
C GLU A 147 -12.51 2.62 5.02
N ALA A 148 -11.49 1.80 4.76
CA ALA A 148 -10.96 0.83 5.72
C ALA A 148 -10.17 1.49 6.88
N LEU A 149 -9.64 2.70 6.68
CA LEU A 149 -8.89 3.48 7.68
C LEU A 149 -9.85 4.20 8.65
N THR A 150 -10.54 3.44 9.49
CA THR A 150 -11.58 3.96 10.39
C THR A 150 -11.28 3.77 11.88
N VAL A 151 -10.44 2.80 12.24
CA VAL A 151 -10.13 2.49 13.64
C VAL A 151 -9.35 3.65 14.27
N THR A 152 -9.71 4.03 15.50
CA THR A 152 -9.01 5.12 16.20
C THR A 152 -7.62 4.63 16.63
N SER A 153 -6.58 5.35 16.24
CA SER A 153 -5.21 5.03 16.63
C SER A 153 -5.01 5.24 18.13
N ILE A 154 -4.49 4.23 18.82
CA ILE A 154 -4.17 4.28 20.26
C ILE A 154 -2.70 4.63 20.53
N PHE A 155 -1.90 4.67 19.47
CA PHE A 155 -0.51 5.13 19.45
C PHE A 155 -0.37 6.27 18.44
N PRO A 156 0.67 7.11 18.55
CA PRO A 156 1.17 7.91 17.43
C PRO A 156 1.53 7.03 16.23
N ASP A 157 1.59 7.62 15.04
CA ASP A 157 1.90 6.86 13.82
C ASP A 157 3.27 6.17 13.89
N GLU A 158 4.23 6.84 14.52
CA GLU A 158 5.58 6.37 14.78
C GLU A 158 6.08 6.89 16.13
N ILE A 159 6.88 6.06 16.81
CA ILE A 159 7.62 6.45 18.02
C ILE A 159 9.13 6.24 17.81
N SER A 160 9.93 6.91 18.62
CA SER A 160 11.39 6.74 18.63
C SER A 160 11.84 6.27 20.00
N LEU A 161 12.39 5.06 20.08
CA LEU A 161 12.86 4.47 21.33
C LEU A 161 14.37 4.69 21.50
N ASP A 162 14.76 5.03 22.72
CA ASP A 162 16.14 4.98 23.18
C ASP A 162 16.58 3.53 23.43
N PHE A 163 17.80 3.17 23.08
CA PHE A 163 18.33 1.85 23.39
C PHE A 163 18.71 1.69 24.88
N ASP A 164 19.23 2.76 25.50
CA ASP A 164 19.88 2.71 26.81
C ASP A 164 18.97 3.15 27.96
N ASP A 165 17.96 3.98 27.69
CA ASP A 165 17.00 4.41 28.70
C ASP A 165 15.94 3.34 28.98
N GLU A 166 16.09 2.56 30.05
CA GLU A 166 15.12 1.53 30.44
C GLU A 166 13.72 2.07 30.75
N SER A 167 13.57 3.36 31.08
CA SER A 167 12.27 3.95 31.38
C SER A 167 11.44 4.24 30.13
N ASP A 168 12.09 4.38 28.97
CA ASP A 168 11.46 4.70 27.69
C ASP A 168 10.83 3.45 27.06
N GLN A 169 9.58 3.16 27.42
CA GLN A 169 8.88 1.92 27.04
C GLN A 169 7.72 2.20 26.08
N ILE A 170 7.34 1.21 25.25
CA ILE A 170 6.30 1.37 24.22
C ILE A 170 4.97 1.84 24.82
N GLN A 171 4.55 1.29 25.96
CA GLN A 171 3.31 1.66 26.64
C GLN A 171 3.27 3.13 27.10
N ASN A 172 4.42 3.81 27.24
CA ASN A 172 4.46 5.22 27.61
C ASN A 172 3.95 6.14 26.50
N TYR A 173 3.84 5.63 25.27
CA TYR A 173 3.36 6.36 24.10
C TYR A 173 1.87 6.11 23.82
N LEU A 174 1.16 5.43 24.70
CA LEU A 174 -0.28 5.25 24.57
C LEU A 174 -1.00 6.61 24.62
N LEU A 175 -1.81 6.87 23.60
CA LEU A 175 -2.72 8.01 23.58
C LEU A 175 -3.88 7.82 24.58
N TYR A 176 -4.19 6.56 24.89
CA TYR A 176 -5.21 6.15 25.85
C TYR A 176 -4.62 5.12 26.83
N PRO A 177 -4.09 5.55 27.99
CA PRO A 177 -3.32 4.70 28.91
C PRO A 177 -4.05 3.43 29.39
N ASP A 178 -5.37 3.51 29.58
CA ASP A 178 -6.17 2.40 30.09
C ASP A 178 -6.73 1.47 28.99
N TYR A 179 -6.38 1.71 27.72
CA TYR A 179 -6.95 0.97 26.59
C TYR A 179 -6.79 -0.55 26.76
N PHE A 180 -5.60 -1.01 27.09
CA PHE A 180 -5.30 -2.45 27.17
C PHE A 180 -5.96 -3.15 28.36
N GLN A 181 -6.48 -2.42 29.35
CA GLN A 181 -7.29 -3.00 30.42
C GLN A 181 -8.73 -3.29 29.95
N ASN A 182 -9.20 -2.51 28.97
CA ASN A 182 -10.55 -2.56 28.39
C ASN A 182 -10.52 -2.50 26.84
N PRO A 183 -9.90 -3.47 26.16
CA PRO A 183 -9.81 -3.49 24.70
C PRO A 183 -11.17 -3.78 24.06
N LEU A 184 -11.30 -3.51 22.75
CA LEU A 184 -12.58 -3.56 22.01
C LEU A 184 -13.38 -4.85 22.20
N LYS A 185 -12.69 -5.99 22.22
CA LYS A 185 -13.28 -7.32 22.46
C LYS A 185 -12.36 -8.16 23.33
N LYS A 186 -12.37 -7.92 24.64
CA LYS A 186 -11.44 -8.54 25.61
C LYS A 186 -11.31 -10.06 25.52
N GLU A 187 -12.37 -10.76 25.15
CA GLU A 187 -12.41 -12.23 25.09
C GLU A 187 -11.90 -12.83 23.78
N VAL A 188 -11.70 -11.99 22.75
CA VAL A 188 -11.28 -12.48 21.44
C VAL A 188 -9.75 -12.54 21.37
N PRO A 189 -9.15 -13.63 20.88
CA PRO A 189 -7.70 -13.70 20.69
C PRO A 189 -7.20 -12.75 19.61
N ARG A 190 -6.04 -12.12 19.83
CA ARG A 190 -5.33 -11.31 18.84
C ARG A 190 -4.17 -12.06 18.20
N CYS A 191 -3.98 -11.79 16.92
CA CYS A 191 -2.80 -12.17 16.15
C CYS A 191 -1.91 -10.93 16.02
N ILE A 192 -0.67 -11.02 16.52
CA ILE A 192 0.33 -9.96 16.40
C ILE A 192 1.30 -10.33 15.29
N HIS A 193 1.68 -9.35 14.48
CA HIS A 193 2.78 -9.50 13.53
C HIS A 193 3.82 -8.39 13.75
N ILE A 194 5.10 -8.78 13.68
CA ILE A 194 6.25 -7.90 13.89
C ILE A 194 7.14 -7.98 12.64
N ASP A 195 7.23 -6.88 11.92
CA ASP A 195 8.17 -6.69 10.81
C ASP A 195 9.45 -6.01 11.31
N ILE A 196 10.55 -6.76 11.33
CA ILE A 196 11.77 -6.37 12.06
C ILE A 196 12.69 -5.53 11.18
N GLY A 197 12.76 -4.22 11.47
CA GLY A 197 13.82 -3.32 11.05
C GLY A 197 14.79 -2.99 12.19
N LEU A 198 16.09 -3.28 12.04
CA LEU A 198 17.10 -3.04 13.09
C LEU A 198 17.84 -1.69 12.99
N SER A 199 18.19 -1.26 11.78
CA SER A 199 19.04 -0.08 11.56
C SER A 199 18.66 0.66 10.29
N GLY A 200 18.41 1.95 10.41
CA GLY A 200 18.08 2.84 9.28
C GLY A 200 16.64 2.73 8.75
N ASP A 201 15.96 1.62 9.05
CA ASP A 201 14.53 1.40 8.84
C ASP A 201 13.79 1.29 10.18
N ARG A 202 12.46 1.37 10.13
CA ARG A 202 11.59 1.24 11.31
C ARG A 202 11.20 -0.24 11.48
N LEU A 203 10.82 -0.60 12.69
CA LEU A 203 10.11 -1.86 12.96
C LEU A 203 8.61 -1.59 12.90
N GLY A 204 7.88 -2.39 12.14
CA GLY A 204 6.42 -2.38 12.14
C GLY A 204 5.87 -3.40 13.13
N ILE A 205 4.86 -3.02 13.91
CA ILE A 205 4.11 -3.96 14.74
C ILE A 205 2.62 -3.66 14.68
N ALA A 206 1.81 -4.70 14.52
CA ALA A 206 0.35 -4.57 14.48
C ALA A 206 -0.35 -5.76 15.13
N ALA A 207 -1.56 -5.54 15.63
CA ALA A 207 -2.43 -6.57 16.15
C ALA A 207 -3.78 -6.57 15.44
N SER A 208 -4.22 -7.76 15.04
CA SER A 208 -5.52 -7.95 14.39
C SER A 208 -6.31 -9.06 15.07
N PHE A 209 -7.63 -9.00 14.99
CA PHE A 209 -8.53 -10.07 15.45
C PHE A 209 -9.72 -10.23 14.50
N VAL A 210 -10.32 -11.43 14.53
CA VAL A 210 -11.60 -11.66 13.85
C VAL A 210 -12.70 -11.05 14.70
N SER A 211 -13.37 -10.04 14.18
CA SER A 211 -14.43 -9.33 14.88
C SER A 211 -15.81 -9.95 14.67
N ASP A 212 -16.08 -10.49 13.48
CA ASP A 212 -17.37 -11.06 13.11
C ASP A 212 -17.23 -11.92 11.85
N PHE A 213 -18.34 -12.51 11.38
CA PHE A 213 -18.44 -13.14 10.07
C PHE A 213 -19.59 -12.50 9.29
N LYS A 214 -19.34 -12.24 8.01
CA LYS A 214 -20.33 -11.69 7.07
C LYS A 214 -20.67 -12.74 6.02
N GLU A 215 -21.94 -12.82 5.64
CA GLU A 215 -22.36 -13.62 4.49
C GLU A 215 -21.94 -12.96 3.18
N ARG A 216 -21.31 -13.76 2.32
CA ARG A 216 -20.94 -13.43 0.95
C ARG A 216 -21.70 -14.37 0.04
N VAL A 217 -22.63 -13.82 -0.73
CA VAL A 217 -23.31 -14.57 -1.78
C VAL A 217 -22.40 -14.59 -3.01
N THR A 218 -21.98 -15.78 -3.41
CA THR A 218 -21.25 -16.03 -4.64
C THR A 218 -22.12 -16.89 -5.56
N ARG A 219 -21.72 -17.04 -6.83
CA ARG A 219 -22.39 -17.95 -7.77
C ARG A 219 -21.44 -19.03 -8.19
N ASP A 220 -21.90 -20.28 -8.15
CA ASP A 220 -21.17 -21.40 -8.71
C ASP A 220 -20.93 -21.13 -10.21
N PRO A 221 -19.67 -21.18 -10.69
CA PRO A 221 -19.35 -20.88 -12.08
C PRO A 221 -19.86 -21.94 -13.07
N HIS A 222 -20.29 -23.10 -12.59
CA HIS A 222 -20.79 -24.22 -13.39
C HIS A 222 -22.30 -24.39 -13.30
N THR A 223 -22.88 -24.29 -12.10
CA THR A 223 -24.32 -24.49 -11.87
C THR A 223 -25.11 -23.19 -11.84
N PHE A 224 -24.44 -22.03 -11.73
CA PHE A 224 -25.04 -20.71 -11.52
C PHE A 224 -25.88 -20.57 -10.24
N GLU A 225 -25.84 -21.57 -9.35
CA GLU A 225 -26.52 -21.52 -8.06
C GLU A 225 -25.83 -20.56 -7.10
N GLU A 226 -26.62 -19.94 -6.23
CA GLU A 226 -26.10 -19.04 -5.21
C GLU A 226 -25.49 -19.83 -4.05
N ILE A 227 -24.21 -19.61 -3.79
CA ILE A 227 -23.47 -20.17 -2.67
C ILE A 227 -23.28 -19.07 -1.64
N VAL A 228 -23.84 -19.25 -0.46
CA VAL A 228 -23.62 -18.37 0.69
C VAL A 228 -22.38 -18.83 1.46
N GLU A 229 -21.35 -18.00 1.51
CA GLU A 229 -20.11 -18.24 2.22
C GLU A 229 -19.96 -17.26 3.37
N LEU A 230 -19.56 -17.74 4.55
CA LEU A 230 -19.22 -16.87 5.68
C LEU A 230 -17.76 -16.43 5.58
N VAL A 231 -17.53 -15.14 5.35
CA VAL A 231 -16.20 -14.53 5.32
C VAL A 231 -15.90 -13.79 6.62
N PRO A 232 -14.69 -13.90 7.19
CA PRO A 232 -14.35 -13.23 8.43
C PRO A 232 -14.19 -11.73 8.23
N VAL A 233 -14.69 -10.95 9.19
CA VAL A 233 -14.48 -9.51 9.31
C VAL A 233 -13.34 -9.25 10.27
N ILE A 234 -12.22 -8.75 9.77
CA ILE A 234 -10.98 -8.51 10.51
C ILE A 234 -10.91 -7.05 10.97
N VAL A 235 -10.52 -6.86 12.22
CA VAL A 235 -10.16 -5.54 12.77
C VAL A 235 -8.68 -5.57 13.09
N CYS A 236 -7.89 -4.72 12.42
CA CYS A 236 -6.57 -4.34 12.91
C CYS A 236 -6.78 -3.30 14.01
N GLU A 237 -6.58 -3.72 15.25
CA GLU A 237 -6.93 -2.96 16.45
C GLU A 237 -5.95 -1.81 16.69
N TRP A 238 -4.67 -2.06 16.44
CA TRP A 238 -3.61 -1.07 16.52
C TRP A 238 -2.43 -1.45 15.63
N CYS A 239 -1.70 -0.44 15.20
CA CYS A 239 -0.44 -0.58 14.47
C CYS A 239 0.51 0.55 14.88
N LEU A 240 1.81 0.30 14.80
CA LEU A 240 2.84 1.24 15.24
C LEU A 240 4.13 1.06 14.45
N GLY A 241 4.72 2.16 14.00
CA GLY A 241 6.12 2.22 13.57
C GLY A 241 7.06 2.54 14.74
N ILE A 242 8.16 1.81 14.87
CA ILE A 242 9.16 2.02 15.91
C ILE A 242 10.51 2.31 15.26
N LYS A 243 11.06 3.50 15.50
CA LYS A 243 12.42 3.86 15.10
C LYS A 243 13.38 3.86 16.28
N ALA A 244 14.65 3.65 15.98
CA ALA A 244 15.73 3.94 16.90
C ALA A 244 16.03 5.45 16.92
N LYS A 245 16.49 5.98 18.05
CA LYS A 245 17.10 7.31 18.07
C LYS A 245 18.33 7.36 17.15
N PRO A 246 18.71 8.55 16.63
CA PRO A 246 19.85 8.68 15.72
C PRO A 246 21.13 8.06 16.27
N GLY A 247 21.73 7.13 15.52
CA GLY A 247 22.96 6.43 15.89
C GLY A 247 22.76 5.15 16.72
N GLN A 248 21.53 4.79 17.07
CA GLN A 248 21.19 3.55 17.79
C GLN A 248 20.50 2.52 16.88
N GLN A 249 20.32 1.31 17.39
CA GLN A 249 19.49 0.26 16.77
C GLN A 249 18.13 0.16 17.47
N VAL A 250 17.12 -0.40 16.80
CA VAL A 250 15.81 -0.60 17.43
C VAL A 250 15.96 -1.58 18.59
N PRO A 251 15.58 -1.19 19.83
CA PRO A 251 15.75 -2.05 21.00
C PRO A 251 14.70 -3.17 21.03
N LEU A 252 14.97 -4.29 20.33
CA LEU A 252 14.05 -5.44 20.26
C LEU A 252 13.67 -6.02 21.64
N TYR A 253 14.49 -5.81 22.67
CA TYR A 253 14.15 -6.23 24.03
C TYR A 253 12.95 -5.44 24.60
N LYS A 254 12.74 -4.18 24.18
CA LYS A 254 11.57 -3.38 24.59
C LYS A 254 10.29 -3.85 23.91
N VAL A 255 10.38 -4.36 22.69
CA VAL A 255 9.25 -5.04 22.03
C VAL A 255 8.84 -6.29 22.80
N ARG A 256 9.81 -7.08 23.27
CA ARG A 256 9.57 -8.23 24.15
C ARG A 256 8.94 -7.83 25.49
N GLN A 257 9.45 -6.78 26.12
CA GLN A 257 8.88 -6.22 27.35
C GLN A 257 7.42 -5.77 27.14
N PHE A 258 7.13 -5.14 26.00
CA PHE A 258 5.78 -4.75 25.64
C PHE A 258 4.83 -5.95 25.47
N LEU A 259 5.27 -7.03 24.81
CA LEU A 259 4.46 -8.26 24.72
C LEU A 259 4.16 -8.86 26.10
N SER A 260 5.15 -8.92 26.99
CA SER A 260 4.92 -9.35 28.38
C SER A 260 3.97 -8.43 29.13
N TRP A 261 4.08 -7.11 28.91
CA TRP A 261 3.22 -6.12 29.51
C TRP A 261 1.77 -6.26 29.04
N LEU A 262 1.53 -6.51 27.74
CA LEU A 262 0.19 -6.79 27.20
C LEU A 262 -0.48 -7.95 27.94
N THR A 263 0.23 -9.07 28.10
CA THR A 263 -0.27 -10.23 28.84
C THR A 263 -0.58 -9.87 30.30
N ALA A 264 0.26 -9.05 30.94
CA ALA A 264 0.02 -8.59 32.30
C ALA A 264 -1.23 -7.70 32.43
N GLN A 265 -1.63 -6.99 31.36
CA GLN A 265 -2.90 -6.24 31.31
C GLN A 265 -4.12 -7.13 31.05
N GLY A 266 -3.92 -8.44 30.81
CA GLY A 266 -4.99 -9.37 30.43
C GLY A 266 -5.37 -9.28 28.95
N TYR A 267 -4.48 -8.75 28.10
CA TYR A 267 -4.67 -8.72 26.66
C TYR A 267 -4.43 -10.11 26.05
N LEU A 268 -5.47 -10.69 25.43
CA LEU A 268 -5.41 -12.06 24.92
C LEU A 268 -4.68 -12.12 23.58
N VAL A 269 -3.46 -12.64 23.59
CA VAL A 269 -2.64 -12.88 22.39
C VAL A 269 -2.59 -14.38 22.10
N ASP A 270 -3.05 -14.79 20.93
CA ASP A 270 -3.02 -16.20 20.51
C ASP A 270 -1.72 -16.55 19.78
N VAL A 271 -1.28 -15.68 18.87
CA VAL A 271 -0.06 -15.89 18.08
C VAL A 271 0.69 -14.59 17.87
N VAL A 272 2.02 -14.69 17.93
CA VAL A 272 2.95 -13.66 17.49
C VAL A 272 3.71 -14.21 16.29
N THR A 273 3.69 -13.46 15.19
CA THR A 273 4.37 -13.83 13.94
C THR A 273 5.42 -12.81 13.56
N CYS A 274 6.44 -13.26 12.83
CA CYS A 274 7.47 -12.41 12.27
C CYS A 274 7.86 -12.88 10.87
N ASP A 275 8.34 -11.95 10.05
CA ASP A 275 8.98 -12.26 8.77
C ASP A 275 10.31 -13.01 8.97
N GLY A 276 10.79 -13.72 7.95
CA GLY A 276 11.88 -14.70 8.11
C GLY A 276 13.25 -14.12 8.46
N PHE A 277 13.50 -12.85 8.15
CA PHE A 277 14.79 -12.21 8.37
C PHE A 277 14.88 -11.69 9.81
N GLN A 278 15.98 -12.01 10.52
CA GLN A 278 16.27 -11.52 11.88
C GLN A 278 15.25 -11.88 12.99
N SER A 279 14.27 -12.73 12.72
CA SER A 279 13.21 -13.11 13.68
C SER A 279 13.52 -14.29 14.59
N ALA A 280 14.60 -15.03 14.34
CA ALA A 280 14.89 -16.28 15.05
C ALA A 280 15.00 -16.08 16.58
N ASP A 281 15.70 -15.04 17.04
CA ASP A 281 15.81 -14.72 18.48
C ASP A 281 14.46 -14.30 19.08
N MET A 282 13.71 -13.45 18.37
CA MET A 282 12.38 -12.99 18.80
C MET A 282 11.43 -14.18 18.97
N LEU A 283 11.36 -15.07 17.98
CA LEU A 283 10.47 -16.23 18.01
C LEU A 283 10.88 -17.27 19.06
N GLN A 284 12.18 -17.47 19.29
CA GLN A 284 12.65 -18.32 20.39
C GLN A 284 12.20 -17.76 21.74
N TRP A 285 12.30 -16.44 21.93
CA TRP A 285 11.86 -15.78 23.15
C TRP A 285 10.33 -15.84 23.32
N VAL A 286 9.56 -15.59 22.27
CA VAL A 286 8.08 -15.67 22.25
C VAL A 286 7.63 -17.07 22.72
N LYS A 287 8.19 -18.13 22.13
CA LYS A 287 7.88 -19.52 22.52
C LYS A 287 8.28 -19.83 23.96
N LYS A 288 9.45 -19.37 24.40
CA LYS A 288 9.91 -19.55 25.78
C LYS A 288 9.03 -18.82 26.80
N SER A 289 8.43 -17.70 26.40
CA SER A 289 7.57 -16.86 27.24
C SER A 289 6.11 -17.35 27.26
N GLY A 290 5.80 -18.48 26.60
CA GLY A 290 4.49 -19.11 26.62
C GLY A 290 3.53 -18.69 25.51
N PHE A 291 3.97 -17.85 24.56
CA PHE A 291 3.19 -17.47 23.39
C PHE A 291 3.38 -18.48 22.24
N THR A 292 2.38 -18.60 21.36
CA THR A 292 2.56 -19.26 20.07
C THR A 292 3.39 -18.34 19.17
N GLY A 293 4.55 -18.82 18.70
CA GLY A 293 5.45 -18.09 17.81
C GLY A 293 5.60 -18.77 16.45
N GLU A 294 5.26 -18.08 15.37
CA GLU A 294 5.28 -18.64 14.01
C GLU A 294 5.99 -17.73 13.00
N LEU A 295 6.54 -18.34 11.95
CA LEU A 295 7.05 -17.60 10.80
C LEU A 295 5.91 -17.37 9.83
N PHE A 296 5.67 -16.12 9.46
CA PHE A 296 4.74 -15.74 8.41
C PHE A 296 5.44 -14.71 7.55
N SER A 297 5.56 -14.94 6.24
CA SER A 297 6.26 -14.00 5.36
C SER A 297 5.28 -13.31 4.43
N VAL A 298 5.27 -11.98 4.48
CA VAL A 298 4.49 -11.14 3.55
C VAL A 298 5.25 -10.81 2.26
N ASP A 299 6.58 -10.93 2.26
CA ASP A 299 7.44 -10.58 1.12
C ASP A 299 7.77 -11.76 0.18
N ARG A 300 7.53 -13.01 0.59
CA ARG A 300 7.92 -14.19 -0.23
C ARG A 300 7.08 -14.34 -1.50
N THR A 301 5.79 -14.01 -1.44
CA THR A 301 4.85 -14.08 -2.56
C THR A 301 3.87 -12.91 -2.49
N SER A 302 3.18 -12.60 -3.58
CA SER A 302 2.13 -11.57 -3.62
C SER A 302 0.84 -12.00 -2.92
N LEU A 303 0.68 -13.29 -2.60
CA LEU A 303 -0.57 -13.85 -2.07
C LEU A 303 -1.06 -13.19 -0.76
N PRO A 304 -0.23 -12.92 0.26
CA PRO A 304 -0.66 -12.24 1.48
C PRO A 304 -1.26 -10.87 1.16
N TYR A 305 -0.55 -10.05 0.39
CA TYR A 305 -1.02 -8.73 -0.01
C TYR A 305 -2.25 -8.76 -0.93
N LEU A 306 -2.37 -9.74 -1.82
CA LEU A 306 -3.57 -9.92 -2.64
C LEU A 306 -4.79 -10.32 -1.81
N THR A 307 -4.58 -11.16 -0.78
CA THR A 307 -5.62 -11.54 0.19
C THR A 307 -6.04 -10.34 1.02
N PHE A 308 -5.07 -9.58 1.54
CA PHE A 308 -5.28 -8.35 2.28
C PHE A 308 -6.05 -7.31 1.45
N ARG A 309 -5.66 -7.08 0.19
CA ARG A 309 -6.36 -6.19 -0.74
C ARG A 309 -7.81 -6.63 -0.97
N THR A 310 -8.04 -7.92 -1.14
CA THR A 310 -9.40 -8.47 -1.33
C THR A 310 -10.26 -8.16 -0.11
N ALA A 311 -9.74 -8.34 1.11
CA ALA A 311 -10.46 -8.02 2.33
C ALA A 311 -10.81 -6.52 2.45
N VAL A 312 -9.88 -5.63 2.07
CA VAL A 312 -10.15 -4.18 2.00
C VAL A 312 -11.25 -3.87 0.99
N TYR A 313 -11.19 -4.43 -0.22
CA TYR A 313 -12.20 -4.18 -1.26
C TYR A 313 -13.58 -4.71 -0.91
N GLU A 314 -13.65 -5.85 -0.23
CA GLU A 314 -14.90 -6.45 0.27
C GLU A 314 -15.46 -5.72 1.50
N GLY A 315 -14.73 -4.79 2.09
CA GLY A 315 -15.10 -4.12 3.34
C GLY A 315 -15.10 -5.08 4.54
N THR A 316 -14.26 -6.11 4.51
CA THR A 316 -14.11 -7.11 5.58
C THR A 316 -12.83 -6.89 6.38
N LEU A 317 -12.12 -5.79 6.16
CA LEU A 317 -10.96 -5.39 6.95
C LEU A 317 -11.05 -3.90 7.27
N VAL A 318 -10.89 -3.56 8.55
CA VAL A 318 -10.72 -2.19 9.03
C VAL A 318 -9.44 -2.05 9.83
N MET A 319 -8.87 -0.85 9.82
CA MET A 319 -7.51 -0.59 10.28
C MET A 319 -7.35 0.83 10.87
N PRO A 320 -6.30 1.06 11.69
CA PRO A 320 -6.10 2.33 12.38
C PRO A 320 -5.83 3.49 11.42
N LYS A 321 -6.36 4.68 11.76
CA LYS A 321 -6.04 5.95 11.10
C LYS A 321 -4.60 6.36 11.38
N ASN A 322 -3.68 5.73 10.68
CA ASN A 322 -2.25 5.98 10.73
C ASN A 322 -1.80 6.55 9.37
N GLU A 323 -1.27 7.78 9.35
CA GLU A 323 -0.95 8.46 8.09
C GLU A 323 0.26 7.84 7.39
N ILE A 324 1.20 7.28 8.14
CA ILE A 324 2.32 6.51 7.57
C ILE A 324 1.79 5.26 6.88
N LEU A 325 0.97 4.45 7.57
CA LEU A 325 0.34 3.25 7.01
C LEU A 325 -0.47 3.58 5.75
N LYS A 326 -1.29 4.62 5.80
CA LYS A 326 -2.08 5.10 4.67
C LYS A 326 -1.20 5.43 3.48
N LYS A 327 -0.10 6.15 3.70
CA LYS A 327 0.87 6.50 2.66
C LYS A 327 1.54 5.26 2.07
N GLU A 328 2.02 4.36 2.93
CA GLU A 328 2.64 3.10 2.51
C GLU A 328 1.68 2.30 1.61
N LEU A 329 0.44 2.05 2.07
CA LEU A 329 -0.55 1.27 1.32
C LEU A 329 -0.99 1.90 -0.01
N LEU A 330 -1.12 3.24 -0.07
CA LEU A 330 -1.46 3.94 -1.31
C LEU A 330 -0.36 3.81 -2.37
N GLU A 331 0.88 3.65 -1.94
CA GLU A 331 2.05 3.68 -2.80
C GLU A 331 2.57 2.29 -3.15
N LEU A 332 2.13 1.23 -2.46
CA LEU A 332 2.51 -0.16 -2.76
C LEU A 332 2.25 -0.55 -4.21
N GLU A 333 3.18 -1.29 -4.78
CA GLU A 333 3.20 -1.74 -6.17
C GLU A 333 3.45 -3.25 -6.25
N LEU A 334 2.80 -3.92 -7.20
CA LEU A 334 3.21 -5.25 -7.64
C LEU A 334 4.53 -5.14 -8.39
N THR A 335 5.47 -6.02 -8.09
CA THR A 335 6.71 -6.12 -8.86
C THR A 335 6.39 -6.41 -10.34
N PRO A 336 7.26 -6.03 -11.30
CA PRO A 336 6.99 -6.26 -12.72
C PRO A 336 6.70 -7.72 -13.08
N ASP A 337 7.28 -8.68 -12.35
CA ASP A 337 7.02 -10.11 -12.52
C ASP A 337 5.74 -10.61 -11.80
N GLY A 338 5.03 -9.74 -11.10
CA GLY A 338 3.79 -10.02 -10.35
C GLY A 338 3.96 -10.91 -9.12
N LYS A 339 5.20 -11.29 -8.78
CA LYS A 339 5.47 -12.30 -7.75
C LYS A 339 5.45 -11.73 -6.34
N LYS A 340 5.69 -10.44 -6.18
CA LYS A 340 5.79 -9.77 -4.88
C LYS A 340 5.09 -8.43 -4.92
N VAL A 341 4.88 -7.87 -3.74
CA VAL A 341 4.44 -6.50 -3.55
C VAL A 341 5.56 -5.76 -2.84
N ASP A 342 5.88 -4.59 -3.36
CA ASP A 342 6.94 -3.75 -2.84
C ASP A 342 6.56 -2.27 -2.84
N HIS A 343 7.35 -1.47 -2.14
CA HIS A 343 7.21 -0.01 -2.21
C HIS A 343 8.13 0.56 -3.32
N PRO A 344 7.80 1.72 -3.91
CA PRO A 344 8.72 2.40 -4.80
C PRO A 344 9.96 2.88 -4.03
N GLU A 345 11.09 3.13 -4.69
CA GLU A 345 12.30 3.68 -4.01
C GLU A 345 11.99 5.00 -3.28
N LYS A 346 11.05 5.77 -3.82
CA LYS A 346 10.55 7.04 -3.28
C LYS A 346 9.05 7.13 -3.46
N PHE A 347 8.37 7.66 -2.46
CA PHE A 347 6.97 8.06 -2.58
C PHE A 347 6.82 9.27 -3.52
N GLU A 348 5.60 9.58 -3.94
CA GLU A 348 5.30 10.68 -4.88
C GLU A 348 5.81 12.05 -4.40
N ASP A 349 5.82 12.28 -3.08
CA ASP A 349 6.36 13.50 -2.46
C ASP A 349 7.90 13.55 -2.43
N GLY A 350 8.57 12.46 -2.80
CA GLY A 350 10.01 12.34 -2.91
C GLY A 350 10.72 11.85 -1.64
N GLU A 351 9.98 11.55 -0.57
CA GLU A 351 10.50 10.83 0.60
C GLU A 351 10.92 9.41 0.25
N LYS A 352 11.72 8.76 1.10
CA LYS A 352 12.11 7.35 0.91
C LYS A 352 10.85 6.49 1.02
N GLY A 353 10.64 5.57 0.07
CA GLY A 353 9.57 4.61 0.18
C GLY A 353 9.83 3.62 1.31
N THR A 354 8.75 3.19 1.96
CA THR A 354 8.74 2.24 3.08
C THR A 354 7.51 1.35 2.97
N LYS A 355 7.51 0.21 3.68
CA LYS A 355 6.35 -0.67 3.81
C LYS A 355 6.26 -1.35 5.18
N ASP A 356 6.92 -0.83 6.20
CA ASP A 356 7.12 -1.58 7.45
C ASP A 356 5.82 -1.71 8.27
N ILE A 357 5.01 -0.66 8.34
CA ILE A 357 3.71 -0.73 9.03
C ILE A 357 2.71 -1.50 8.15
N ALA A 358 2.78 -1.31 6.83
CA ALA A 358 1.97 -2.07 5.87
C ALA A 358 2.23 -3.59 5.96
N ASP A 359 3.49 -4.02 6.04
CA ASP A 359 3.89 -5.43 6.20
C ASP A 359 3.36 -5.99 7.52
N ALA A 360 3.46 -5.22 8.62
CA ALA A 360 2.91 -5.63 9.91
C ALA A 360 1.39 -5.77 9.92
N VAL A 361 0.66 -4.82 9.32
CA VAL A 361 -0.80 -4.86 9.23
C VAL A 361 -1.26 -5.99 8.32
N CYS A 362 -0.62 -6.16 7.15
CA CYS A 362 -0.90 -7.25 6.23
C CYS A 362 -0.66 -8.62 6.89
N GLY A 363 0.48 -8.78 7.57
CA GLY A 363 0.85 -10.01 8.27
C GLY A 363 -0.14 -10.37 9.37
N SER A 364 -0.45 -9.43 10.27
CA SER A 364 -1.39 -9.68 11.38
C SER A 364 -2.80 -10.00 10.89
N GLY A 365 -3.28 -9.28 9.86
CA GLY A 365 -4.60 -9.48 9.27
C GLY A 365 -4.74 -10.81 8.53
N CYS A 366 -3.72 -11.21 7.76
CA CYS A 366 -3.72 -12.50 7.06
C CYS A 366 -3.69 -13.67 8.05
N VAL A 367 -2.86 -13.60 9.09
CA VAL A 367 -2.81 -14.63 10.14
C VAL A 367 -4.14 -14.74 10.87
N ALA A 368 -4.78 -13.61 11.19
CA ALA A 368 -6.11 -13.61 11.80
C ALA A 368 -7.17 -14.26 10.88
N ARG A 369 -7.07 -14.03 9.57
CA ARG A 369 -7.94 -14.67 8.57
C ARG A 369 -7.70 -16.18 8.47
N GLU A 370 -6.45 -16.63 8.43
CA GLU A 370 -6.10 -18.07 8.38
C GLU A 370 -6.59 -18.82 9.63
N ARG A 371 -6.64 -18.14 10.77
CA ARG A 371 -7.13 -18.70 12.04
C ARG A 371 -8.63 -18.52 12.27
N ALA A 372 -9.35 -17.88 11.36
CA ALA A 372 -10.74 -17.52 11.57
C ALA A 372 -11.65 -18.72 11.88
N ASP A 373 -11.45 -19.86 11.21
CA ASP A 373 -12.25 -21.06 11.46
C ASP A 373 -12.09 -21.58 12.88
N SER A 374 -10.89 -21.50 13.46
CA SER A 374 -10.62 -21.87 14.86
C SER A 374 -11.34 -20.93 15.83
N TYR A 375 -11.58 -19.68 15.44
CA TYR A 375 -12.29 -18.69 16.25
C TYR A 375 -13.81 -18.74 16.05
N LYS A 376 -14.31 -19.36 14.97
CA LYS A 376 -15.74 -19.42 14.62
C LYS A 376 -16.62 -19.98 15.74
N LEU A 377 -16.10 -20.95 16.51
CA LEU A 377 -16.78 -21.52 17.66
C LEU A 377 -16.99 -20.53 18.83
N LEU A 378 -16.19 -19.46 18.91
CA LEU A 378 -16.40 -18.37 19.89
C LEU A 378 -17.64 -17.54 19.54
N PHE A 379 -17.93 -17.39 18.25
CA PHE A 379 -19.07 -16.61 17.76
C PHE A 379 -20.38 -17.42 17.74
N LEU A 380 -20.29 -18.74 17.54
CA LEU A 380 -21.45 -19.65 17.59
C LEU A 380 -21.95 -19.95 19.01
N LYS A 381 -21.14 -19.67 20.05
CA LYS A 381 -21.51 -19.88 21.46
C LYS A 381 -22.16 -18.67 22.13
N GLY A 382 -22.27 -17.54 21.44
CA GLY A 382 -22.84 -16.30 21.96
C GLY A 382 -24.29 -16.07 21.53
N GLU A 383 -25.22 -16.81 22.11
CA GLU A 383 -26.57 -16.27 22.33
C GLU A 383 -26.59 -15.57 23.71
N GLU A 384 -27.23 -14.40 23.77
CA GLU A 384 -27.52 -13.59 24.96
C GLU A 384 -26.36 -12.79 25.62
N GLU A 385 -25.84 -11.77 24.96
CA GLU A 385 -25.86 -10.40 25.50
C GLU A 385 -25.41 -9.41 24.41
N SER A 386 -26.25 -8.42 24.13
CA SER A 386 -26.08 -7.48 23.03
C SER A 386 -24.86 -6.56 23.23
N VAL A 387 -23.72 -6.93 22.64
CA VAL A 387 -22.53 -6.07 22.47
C VAL A 387 -22.83 -4.86 21.57
N GLY A 388 -23.99 -4.83 20.90
CA GLY A 388 -24.40 -3.77 19.98
C GLY A 388 -24.78 -2.42 20.61
N GLY A 389 -24.93 -2.33 21.94
CA GLY A 389 -25.38 -1.10 22.61
C GLY A 389 -24.29 -0.04 22.84
N ARG A 390 -23.09 -0.44 23.27
CA ARG A 390 -22.01 0.50 23.64
C ARG A 390 -21.08 0.91 22.50
N LEU A 391 -21.08 0.18 21.38
CA LEU A 391 -20.25 0.50 20.22
C LEU A 391 -20.82 1.66 19.38
N LYS A 392 -22.12 2.00 19.53
CA LYS A 392 -22.74 3.11 18.81
C LYS A 392 -22.33 4.49 19.33
N GLU A 393 -22.24 4.67 20.66
CA GLU A 393 -21.92 5.97 21.28
C GLU A 393 -20.46 6.40 21.09
N VAL A 394 -19.52 5.46 20.99
CA VAL A 394 -18.09 5.77 20.88
C VAL A 394 -17.63 6.01 19.44
N PHE A 395 -18.32 5.42 18.45
CA PHE A 395 -17.82 5.38 17.06
C PHE A 395 -18.67 6.10 16.00
N TRP A 396 -19.95 6.40 16.25
CA TRP A 396 -20.84 6.99 15.23
C TRP A 396 -21.33 8.41 15.50
N GLY A 397 -20.96 9.03 16.63
CA GLY A 397 -21.49 10.35 17.02
C GLY A 397 -22.97 10.28 17.38
N GLU A 398 -23.43 11.22 18.21
CA GLU A 398 -24.86 11.42 18.43
C GLU A 398 -25.57 11.69 17.10
N GLU A 399 -26.81 11.24 16.98
CA GLU A 399 -27.70 11.42 15.85
C GLU A 399 -27.52 12.79 15.17
N GLY A 400 -26.90 12.76 13.99
CA GLY A 400 -26.85 13.85 13.03
C GLY A 400 -27.08 13.27 11.65
N GLU A 401 -28.35 13.03 11.33
CA GLU A 401 -28.94 12.87 10.00
C GLU A 401 -27.95 12.63 8.83
N VAL A 402 -27.65 11.36 8.51
CA VAL A 402 -27.30 10.99 7.14
C VAL A 402 -28.62 10.77 6.41
N VAL A 403 -29.17 11.86 5.87
CA VAL A 403 -30.26 11.81 4.90
C VAL A 403 -29.68 11.20 3.62
N TRP A 404 -30.11 9.98 3.30
CA TRP A 404 -29.97 9.42 1.96
C TRP A 404 -31.05 10.03 1.07
N GLU A 405 -30.80 11.21 0.51
CA GLU A 405 -31.54 11.71 -0.65
C GLU A 405 -30.56 12.02 -1.79
N GLU A 406 -30.77 11.30 -2.89
CA GLU A 406 -30.38 11.53 -4.27
C GLU A 406 -29.00 12.16 -4.56
N LEU A 407 -28.06 11.33 -5.04
CA LEU A 407 -27.21 11.59 -6.20
C LEU A 407 -26.58 10.29 -6.75
#